data_AF-A0A1Q3BSZ0-F1
#
_entry.id   AF-A0A1Q3BSZ0-F1
#
_cell.length_a   1.000
_cell.length_b   1.000
_cell.length_c   1.000
_cell.angle_alpha   90.00
_cell.angle_beta   90.00
_cell.angle_gamma   90.00
#
_symmetry.space_group_name_H-M   'P 1'
#
loop_
_entity.id
_entity.type
_entity.pdbx_description
1 polymer ?
#
loop_
_entity_poly.entity_id
_entity_poly.type
_entity_poly.pdbx_seq_one_letter_code
_entity_poly.pdbx_strand_id
1 'polypeptide(L)'
;MATGSLRRVAIAYRTYEDEKVPDNEEELSRWELPNDELVLLAIIGIKDPCQPGVRGAVELCQNAGVKVCMVTGDNLQTARAITLKCRILKSGEEAAEPNLIEGVVFRALSDTEKEETVEKISR
;
A
#
# COMPACT_ATOMS: atom_id res chain seq x y z
N MET A 1 9.46 -16.31 -3.08
CA MET A 1 9.25 -15.26 -4.11
C MET A 1 8.26 -14.22 -3.57
N ALA A 2 8.67 -13.25 -2.72
CA ALA A 2 7.93 -12.01 -2.39
C ALA A 2 8.58 -11.19 -1.23
N THR A 3 9.92 -11.19 -1.12
CA THR A 3 10.61 -10.58 0.03
C THR A 3 10.79 -9.05 -0.08
N GLY A 4 10.15 -8.39 -1.06
CA GLY A 4 10.53 -7.05 -1.53
C GLY A 4 9.44 -5.99 -1.56
N SER A 5 8.30 -6.19 -0.88
CA SER A 5 7.18 -5.23 -0.83
C SER A 5 6.75 -4.73 -2.22
N LEU A 6 6.47 -5.67 -3.13
CA LEU A 6 6.04 -5.39 -4.50
C LEU A 6 4.51 -5.30 -4.57
N ARG A 7 3.99 -4.35 -5.33
CA ARG A 7 2.60 -4.36 -5.79
C ARG A 7 2.47 -5.47 -6.83
N ARG A 8 1.70 -6.49 -6.52
CA ARG A 8 1.51 -7.66 -7.39
C ARG A 8 0.31 -7.46 -8.29
N VAL A 9 0.48 -7.73 -9.58
CA VAL A 9 -0.58 -7.73 -10.58
C VAL A 9 -0.56 -9.09 -11.27
N ALA A 10 -1.69 -9.78 -11.29
CA ALA A 10 -1.87 -10.99 -12.08
C ALA A 10 -2.44 -10.61 -13.45
N ILE A 11 -1.89 -11.20 -14.50
CA ILE A 11 -2.39 -11.09 -15.87
C ILE A 11 -2.89 -12.47 -16.28
N ALA A 12 -4.16 -12.53 -16.67
CA ALA A 12 -4.80 -13.74 -17.16
C ALA A 12 -5.66 -13.38 -18.40
N TYR A 13 -5.98 -14.38 -19.21
CA TYR A 13 -6.86 -14.21 -20.36
C TYR A 13 -7.88 -15.33 -20.44
N ARG A 14 -8.93 -15.10 -21.21
CA ARG A 14 -9.88 -16.10 -21.66
C ARG A 14 -10.19 -15.82 -23.12
N THR A 15 -10.34 -16.87 -23.91
CA THR A 15 -10.78 -16.75 -25.29
C THR A 15 -12.29 -16.59 -25.32
N TYR A 16 -12.79 -15.68 -26.16
CA TYR A 16 -14.21 -15.45 -26.36
C TYR A 16 -14.55 -15.48 -27.84
N GLU A 17 -15.80 -15.83 -28.16
CA GLU A 17 -16.34 -15.68 -29.51
C GLU A 17 -16.58 -14.18 -29.76
N ASP A 18 -16.12 -13.68 -30.91
CA ASP A 18 -16.14 -12.26 -31.26
C ASP A 18 -17.58 -11.71 -31.27
N GLU A 19 -18.53 -12.52 -31.75
CA GLU A 19 -19.95 -12.17 -31.84
C GLU A 19 -20.62 -11.99 -30.46
N LYS A 20 -20.00 -12.49 -29.40
CA LYS A 20 -20.49 -12.37 -28.02
C LYS A 20 -19.87 -11.18 -27.27
N VAL A 21 -18.95 -10.47 -27.89
CA VAL A 21 -18.32 -9.25 -27.32
C VAL A 21 -19.09 -8.04 -27.84
N PRO A 22 -19.61 -7.16 -26.96
CA PRO A 22 -20.27 -5.94 -27.39
C PRO A 22 -19.34 -5.03 -28.21
N ASP A 23 -19.85 -4.50 -29.32
CA ASP A 23 -19.10 -3.69 -30.28
C ASP A 23 -19.30 -2.17 -30.12
N ASN A 24 -20.34 -1.76 -29.38
CA ASN A 24 -20.69 -0.38 -29.12
C ASN A 24 -20.41 0.02 -27.66
N GLU A 25 -20.11 1.31 -27.44
CA GLU A 25 -19.70 1.84 -26.13
C GLU A 25 -20.78 1.67 -25.04
N GLU A 26 -22.07 1.82 -25.39
CA GLU A 26 -23.17 1.73 -24.42
C GLU A 26 -23.34 0.31 -23.86
N GLU A 27 -23.20 -0.72 -24.70
CA GLU A 27 -23.26 -2.11 -24.25
C GLU A 27 -21.95 -2.52 -23.57
N LEU A 28 -20.79 -2.10 -24.09
CA LEU A 28 -19.49 -2.39 -23.47
C LEU A 28 -19.38 -1.83 -22.05
N SER A 29 -19.92 -0.63 -21.81
CA SER A 29 -19.92 0.01 -20.48
C SER A 29 -20.76 -0.74 -19.44
N ARG A 30 -21.76 -1.53 -19.88
CA ARG A 30 -22.63 -2.36 -19.04
C ARG A 30 -22.21 -3.83 -19.03
N TRP A 31 -21.21 -4.19 -19.83
CA TRP A 31 -20.77 -5.56 -19.98
C TRP A 31 -19.90 -5.97 -18.79
N GLU A 32 -20.31 -7.05 -18.13
CA GLU A 32 -19.52 -7.65 -17.05
C GLU A 32 -18.51 -8.63 -17.65
N LEU A 33 -17.23 -8.34 -17.45
CA LEU A 33 -16.15 -9.26 -17.82
C LEU A 33 -16.30 -10.59 -17.05
N PRO A 34 -16.26 -11.75 -17.73
CA PRO A 34 -16.31 -13.03 -17.06
C PRO A 34 -15.16 -13.20 -16.05
N ASN A 35 -15.45 -13.74 -14.87
CA ASN A 35 -14.49 -13.94 -13.79
C ASN A 35 -14.10 -15.43 -13.59
N ASP A 36 -14.58 -16.31 -14.45
CA ASP A 36 -14.34 -17.75 -14.49
C ASP A 36 -13.46 -18.16 -15.69
N GLU A 37 -12.90 -19.38 -15.64
CA GLU A 37 -12.13 -20.03 -16.72
C GLU A 37 -10.96 -19.19 -17.27
N LEU A 38 -10.35 -18.35 -16.43
CA LEU A 38 -9.18 -17.57 -16.78
C LEU A 38 -7.91 -18.43 -16.80
N VAL A 39 -7.10 -18.28 -17.85
CA VAL A 39 -5.76 -18.85 -17.95
C VAL A 39 -4.74 -17.81 -17.48
N LEU A 40 -4.09 -18.09 -16.34
CA LEU A 40 -3.04 -17.22 -15.79
C LEU A 40 -1.81 -17.23 -16.71
N LEU A 41 -1.40 -16.04 -17.16
CA LEU A 41 -0.20 -15.86 -17.99
C LEU A 41 1.00 -15.48 -17.14
N ALA A 42 0.83 -14.50 -16.25
CA ALA A 42 1.94 -13.93 -15.51
C ALA A 42 1.50 -13.31 -14.18
N ILE A 43 2.43 -13.27 -13.23
CA ILE A 43 2.35 -12.41 -12.05
C ILE A 43 3.52 -11.44 -12.12
N ILE A 44 3.22 -10.16 -12.21
CA ILE A 44 4.21 -9.09 -12.27
C ILE A 44 4.28 -8.43 -10.89
N GLY A 45 5.49 -8.19 -10.41
CA GLY A 45 5.74 -7.41 -9.21
C GLY A 45 6.27 -6.03 -9.57
N ILE A 46 5.49 -4.99 -9.30
CA ILE A 46 5.87 -3.59 -9.51
C ILE A 46 6.42 -3.05 -8.20
N LYS A 47 7.59 -2.42 -8.24
CA LYS A 47 8.19 -1.74 -7.10
C LYS A 47 8.07 -0.24 -7.29
N ASP A 48 7.60 0.46 -6.26
CA ASP A 48 7.74 1.90 -6.16
C ASP A 48 8.87 2.22 -5.16
N PRO A 49 10.10 2.51 -5.62
CA PRO A 49 11.20 2.79 -4.70
C PRO A 49 11.06 4.20 -4.09
N CYS A 50 11.30 4.33 -2.77
CA CYS A 50 11.57 5.65 -2.17
C CYS A 50 12.53 6.46 -3.07
N GLN A 51 12.16 7.70 -3.39
CA GLN A 51 12.97 8.59 -4.21
C GLN A 51 14.36 8.83 -3.59
N PRO A 52 15.43 8.99 -4.40
CA PRO A 52 16.74 9.37 -3.87
C PRO A 52 16.63 10.63 -3.00
N GLY A 53 17.33 10.65 -1.87
CA GLY A 53 17.35 11.79 -0.95
C GLY A 53 16.28 11.76 0.15
N VAL A 54 15.19 10.96 0.02
CA VAL A 54 14.12 10.90 1.03
C VAL A 54 14.67 10.57 2.42
N ARG A 55 15.54 9.57 2.53
CA ARG A 55 16.15 9.22 3.82
C ARG A 55 16.92 10.38 4.44
N GLY A 56 17.70 11.12 3.66
CA GLY A 56 18.46 12.28 4.15
C GLY A 56 17.53 13.41 4.62
N ALA A 57 16.44 13.65 3.89
CA ALA A 57 15.42 14.62 4.30
C ALA A 57 14.71 14.20 5.60
N VAL A 58 14.36 12.92 5.75
CA VAL A 58 13.77 12.38 6.99
C VAL A 58 14.72 12.57 8.17
N GLU A 59 16.00 12.20 8.00
CA GLU A 59 17.03 12.38 9.03
C GLU A 59 17.21 13.85 9.39
N LEU A 60 17.22 14.76 8.42
CA LEU A 60 17.32 16.20 8.64
C LEU A 60 16.14 16.74 9.47
N CYS A 61 14.91 16.36 9.12
CA CYS A 61 13.72 16.74 9.87
C CYS A 61 13.76 16.22 11.30
N GLN A 62 14.11 14.95 11.49
CA GLN A 62 14.20 14.33 12.82
C GLN A 62 15.29 14.99 13.68
N ASN A 63 16.45 15.32 13.10
CA ASN A 63 17.52 16.03 13.80
C ASN A 63 17.11 17.46 14.20
N ALA A 64 16.18 18.07 13.48
CA ALA A 64 15.58 19.36 13.82
C ALA A 64 14.45 19.25 14.87
N GLY A 65 14.17 18.06 15.40
CA GLY A 65 13.08 17.81 16.34
C GLY A 65 11.69 17.69 15.69
N VAL A 66 11.63 17.56 14.36
CA VAL A 66 10.37 17.36 13.63
C VAL A 66 10.07 15.87 13.52
N LYS A 67 8.93 15.44 14.06
CA LYS A 67 8.44 14.07 13.90
C LYS A 67 7.94 13.86 12.47
N VAL A 68 8.40 12.81 11.82
CA VAL A 68 7.96 12.42 10.47
C VAL A 68 7.01 11.22 10.59
N CYS A 69 5.80 11.36 10.04
CA CYS A 69 4.80 10.30 9.98
C CYS A 69 4.47 9.95 8.53
N MET A 70 4.23 8.67 8.23
CA MET A 70 3.83 8.20 6.91
C MET A 70 2.34 7.84 6.90
N VAL A 71 1.63 8.32 5.88
CA VAL A 71 0.27 7.87 5.55
C VAL A 71 0.33 7.29 4.15
N THR A 72 -0.05 6.01 3.99
CA THR A 72 -0.02 5.31 2.70
C THR A 72 -1.26 4.44 2.52
N GLY A 73 -1.63 4.19 1.27
CA GLY A 73 -2.64 3.20 0.88
C GLY A 73 -2.08 1.79 0.69
N ASP A 74 -0.77 1.60 0.90
CA ASP A 74 -0.15 0.28 0.88
C ASP A 74 -0.56 -0.60 2.07
N ASN A 75 -0.39 -1.91 1.92
CA ASN A 75 -0.58 -2.83 3.03
C ASN A 75 0.49 -2.64 4.13
N LEU A 76 0.18 -3.15 5.33
CA LEU A 76 1.01 -2.96 6.53
C LEU A 76 2.45 -3.46 6.37
N GLN A 77 2.68 -4.57 5.65
CA GLN A 77 4.01 -5.13 5.43
C GLN A 77 4.85 -4.24 4.50
N THR A 78 4.24 -3.68 3.46
CA THR A 78 4.88 -2.72 2.58
C THR A 78 5.21 -1.43 3.32
N ALA A 79 4.26 -0.88 4.08
CA ALA A 79 4.48 0.31 4.90
C ALA A 79 5.66 0.12 5.88
N ARG A 80 5.69 -1.01 6.60
CA ARG A 80 6.78 -1.40 7.51
C ARG A 80 8.15 -1.42 6.82
N ALA A 81 8.22 -2.02 5.62
CA ALA A 81 9.48 -2.07 4.88
C ALA A 81 9.94 -0.67 4.43
N ILE A 82 9.01 0.18 3.98
CA ILE A 82 9.32 1.53 3.51
C ILE A 82 9.76 2.42 4.68
N THR A 83 9.05 2.41 5.81
CA THR A 83 9.39 3.25 6.98
C THR A 83 10.78 2.92 7.53
N LEU A 84 11.15 1.64 7.59
CA LEU A 84 12.51 1.21 7.99
C LEU A 84 13.57 1.63 6.97
N LYS A 85 13.30 1.44 5.68
CA LYS A 85 14.24 1.81 4.60
C LYS A 85 14.50 3.32 4.56
N CYS A 86 13.45 4.11 4.72
CA CYS A 86 13.49 5.56 4.70
C CYS A 86 13.82 6.18 6.08
N ARG A 87 14.11 5.35 7.10
CA ARG A 87 14.46 5.74 8.49
C ARG A 87 13.44 6.63 9.19
N ILE A 88 12.17 6.49 8.82
CA ILE A 88 11.06 7.04 9.60
C ILE A 88 10.99 6.31 10.95
N LEU A 89 11.13 4.98 10.92
CA LEU A 89 11.30 4.12 12.09
C LEU A 89 12.72 3.54 12.07
N LYS A 90 13.34 3.37 13.24
CA LYS A 90 14.75 3.01 13.36
C LYS A 90 14.98 1.52 13.47
N SER A 91 14.02 0.77 14.00
CA SER A 91 14.16 -0.66 14.26
C SER A 91 12.86 -1.43 13.98
N GLY A 92 13.00 -2.75 13.80
CA GLY A 92 11.86 -3.64 13.65
C GLY A 92 10.93 -3.66 14.87
N GLU A 93 11.44 -3.33 16.05
CA GLU A 93 10.70 -3.18 17.31
C GLU A 93 9.85 -1.90 17.32
N GLU A 94 10.40 -0.79 16.82
CA GLU A 94 9.63 0.44 16.61
C GLU A 94 8.56 0.27 15.54
N ALA A 95 8.77 -0.65 14.58
CA ALA A 95 7.82 -0.96 13.52
C ALA A 95 6.76 -1.99 13.94
N ALA A 96 6.12 -1.70 15.08
CA ALA A 96 4.99 -2.41 15.66
C ALA A 96 3.98 -1.38 16.22
N GLU A 97 2.86 -1.85 16.74
CA GLU A 97 1.93 -0.98 17.46
C GLU A 97 2.62 -0.32 18.67
N PRO A 98 2.33 0.96 18.97
CA PRO A 98 1.32 1.81 18.32
C PRO A 98 1.81 2.56 17.07
N ASN A 99 3.09 2.49 16.70
CA ASN A 99 3.67 3.29 15.61
C ASN A 99 3.28 2.81 14.20
N LEU A 100 2.73 1.61 14.09
CA LEU A 100 2.26 1.01 12.84
C LEU A 100 0.82 0.53 13.03
N ILE A 101 -0.14 1.22 12.41
CA ILE A 101 -1.57 0.96 12.57
C ILE A 101 -2.26 0.95 11.20
N GLU A 102 -3.16 -0.01 10.98
CA GLU A 102 -3.98 -0.01 9.77
C GLU A 102 -5.09 1.04 9.87
N GLY A 103 -5.41 1.69 8.74
CA GLY A 103 -6.44 2.71 8.71
C GLY A 103 -7.82 2.20 9.12
N VAL A 104 -8.15 0.91 8.89
CA VAL A 104 -9.42 0.33 9.35
C VAL A 104 -9.48 0.23 10.87
N VAL A 105 -8.37 -0.16 11.51
CA VAL A 105 -8.25 -0.25 12.97
C VAL A 105 -8.33 1.15 13.58
N PHE A 106 -7.53 2.10 13.05
CA PHE A 106 -7.53 3.48 13.55
C PHE A 106 -8.90 4.17 13.42
N ARG A 107 -9.64 3.93 12.34
CA ARG A 107 -10.99 4.49 12.15
C ARG A 107 -12.03 3.91 13.11
N ALA A 108 -11.85 2.66 13.56
CA ALA A 108 -12.76 1.98 14.46
C ALA A 108 -12.61 2.45 15.93
N LEU A 109 -11.52 3.14 16.26
CA LEU A 109 -11.30 3.75 17.57
C LEU A 109 -12.32 4.85 17.85
N SER A 110 -12.65 5.07 19.12
CA SER A 110 -13.35 6.27 19.58
C SER A 110 -12.47 7.51 19.37
N ASP A 111 -13.08 8.70 19.39
CA ASP A 111 -12.32 9.95 19.16
C ASP A 111 -11.27 10.18 20.26
N THR A 112 -11.58 9.83 21.51
CA THR A 112 -10.61 9.87 22.62
C THR A 112 -9.42 8.93 22.37
N GLU A 113 -9.67 7.69 21.94
CA GLU A 113 -8.60 6.72 21.64
C GLU A 113 -7.76 7.15 20.44
N LYS A 114 -8.36 7.81 19.43
CA LYS A 114 -7.63 8.39 18.31
C LYS A 114 -6.68 9.48 18.79
N GLU A 115 -7.15 10.41 19.62
CA GLU A 115 -6.32 11.49 20.18
C GLU A 115 -5.13 10.93 20.98
N GLU A 116 -5.37 9.97 21.88
CA GLU A 116 -4.31 9.31 22.64
C GLU A 116 -3.30 8.59 21.73
N THR A 117 -3.79 7.92 20.69
CA THR A 117 -2.95 7.21 19.72
C THR A 117 -2.09 8.20 18.93
N VAL A 118 -2.68 9.29 18.45
CA VAL A 118 -1.95 10.34 17.74
C VAL A 118 -0.91 10.97 18.66
N GLU A 119 -1.22 11.23 19.92
CA GLU A 119 -0.26 11.79 20.88
C GLU A 119 0.93 10.85 21.12
N LYS A 120 0.70 9.54 21.24
CA LYS A 120 1.76 8.53 21.39
C LYS A 120 2.67 8.42 20.17
N ILE A 121 2.11 8.58 18.96
CA ILE A 121 2.87 8.48 17.71
C ILE A 121 3.58 9.80 17.36
N SER A 122 3.00 10.95 17.71
CA SER A 122 3.48 12.28 17.34
C SER A 122 4.46 12.92 18.34
N ARG A 123 4.45 12.50 19.61
CA ARG A 123 5.49 12.86 20.59
C ARG A 123 6.79 12.08 20.37
#